data_AF-A0A354TNT0-F1
#
_entry.id   AF-A0A354TNT0-F1
#
_cell.length_a   1.000
_cell.length_b   1.000
_cell.length_c   1.000
_cell.angle_alpha   90.00
_cell.angle_beta   90.00
_cell.angle_gamma   90.00
#
_symmetry.space_group_name_H-M   'P 1'
#
loop_
_entity.id
_entity.type
_entity.pdbx_description
1 polymer ?
#
loop_
_entity_poly.entity_id
_entity_poly.type
_entity_poly.pdbx_seq_one_letter_code
_entity_poly.pdbx_strand_id
1 'polypeptide(L)'
;PVHRRTSQITDPPNGKYPPRTEAAIAAARELREWRAAHPADSWTDRPLGERCLSFGAPRLGSGYNSYWQIVQSKETVVIYQEMAHDARIIPIVEKPHAPAAVKLWHGDSRGWWEGDTLVIETTNYSDASSTSPATDMKTNVERLTRISDTALQYQLTSNDPGQFSAPYTREIIFDFTPDKIYEYACHEGNYGMYNILSGHRAEERMAAQNQDKD
;
A
#
# COMPACT_ATOMS: atom_id res chain seq x y z
N PRO A 1 -14.14 7.54 23.72
CA PRO A 1 -13.14 7.56 22.63
C PRO A 1 -11.99 6.60 22.94
N VAL A 2 -11.83 5.55 22.12
CA VAL A 2 -10.80 4.50 22.29
C VAL A 2 -9.38 5.06 22.10
N HIS A 3 -9.23 6.05 21.21
CA HIS A 3 -8.07 6.89 20.86
C HIS A 3 -8.07 8.38 21.30
N ARG A 4 -7.20 8.92 22.18
CA ARG A 4 -6.91 10.39 22.28
C ARG A 4 -5.52 10.78 21.77
N ARG A 5 -4.93 9.98 20.86
CA ARG A 5 -3.55 10.14 20.39
C ARG A 5 -3.56 11.11 19.21
N THR A 6 -2.59 12.02 19.16
CA THR A 6 -2.37 12.92 18.01
C THR A 6 -1.56 12.26 16.91
N SER A 7 -0.94 11.10 17.17
CA SER A 7 -0.23 10.28 16.19
C SER A 7 -0.72 8.84 16.23
N GLN A 8 -0.81 8.22 15.05
CA GLN A 8 -1.06 6.80 14.91
C GLN A 8 0.22 5.96 15.10
N ILE A 9 1.40 6.59 15.11
CA ILE A 9 2.64 5.88 15.42
C ILE A 9 2.75 5.74 16.94
N THR A 10 2.94 4.50 17.34
CA THR A 10 2.93 4.01 18.72
C THR A 10 4.33 3.64 19.18
N ASP A 11 5.11 3.14 18.23
CA ASP A 11 6.53 2.87 18.38
C ASP A 11 7.22 3.33 17.08
N PRO A 12 8.24 4.21 17.14
CA PRO A 12 8.82 4.84 18.32
C PRO A 12 7.84 5.70 19.15
N PRO A 13 8.03 5.83 20.48
CA PRO A 13 7.10 6.54 21.38
C PRO A 13 7.03 8.05 21.14
N ASN A 14 7.93 8.61 20.34
CA ASN A 14 7.88 10.01 19.92
C ASN A 14 6.76 10.29 18.89
N GLY A 15 6.01 9.25 18.48
CA GLY A 15 4.88 9.38 17.57
C GLY A 15 5.28 9.70 16.12
N LYS A 16 6.54 9.46 15.74
CA LYS A 16 7.06 9.72 14.39
C LYS A 16 7.62 8.44 13.79
N TYR A 17 7.56 8.33 12.47
CA TYR A 17 8.31 7.29 11.76
C TYR A 17 9.81 7.39 12.11
N PRO A 18 10.52 6.25 12.18
CA PRO A 18 11.97 6.25 12.21
C PRO A 18 12.57 7.05 11.04
N PRO A 19 13.82 7.52 11.16
CA PRO A 19 14.53 8.11 10.03
C PRO A 19 14.50 7.19 8.80
N ARG A 20 14.36 7.80 7.61
CA ARG A 20 14.55 7.06 6.37
C ARG A 20 16.03 6.71 6.18
N THR A 21 16.30 5.57 5.54
CA THR A 21 17.68 5.21 5.19
C THR A 21 18.27 6.18 4.17
N GLU A 22 19.59 6.29 4.12
CA GLU A 22 20.27 7.08 3.08
C GLU A 22 19.94 6.58 1.67
N ALA A 23 19.88 5.25 1.50
CA ALA A 23 19.47 4.60 0.26
C ALA A 23 18.05 5.00 -0.16
N ALA A 24 17.09 5.02 0.78
CA ALA A 24 15.73 5.44 0.51
C ALA A 24 15.62 6.92 0.14
N ILE A 25 16.44 7.78 0.75
CA ILE A 25 16.50 9.21 0.43
C ILE A 25 17.09 9.41 -0.98
N ALA A 26 18.18 8.72 -1.30
CA ALA A 26 18.84 8.76 -2.60
C ALA A 26 17.89 8.25 -3.71
N ALA A 27 17.31 7.06 -3.54
CA ALA A 27 16.35 6.48 -4.50
C ALA A 27 15.15 7.41 -4.73
N ALA A 28 14.63 8.05 -3.69
CA ALA A 28 13.54 9.02 -3.84
C ALA A 28 13.96 10.28 -4.60
N ARG A 29 15.22 10.73 -4.48
CA ARG A 29 15.76 11.86 -5.27
C ARG A 29 15.91 11.46 -6.73
N GLU A 30 16.56 10.33 -6.98
CA GLU A 30 16.75 9.79 -8.34
C GLU A 30 15.43 9.57 -9.06
N LEU A 31 14.43 9.00 -8.38
CA LEU A 31 13.10 8.81 -8.95
C LEU A 31 12.39 10.14 -9.28
N ARG A 32 12.59 11.19 -8.46
CA ARG A 32 12.04 12.52 -8.75
C ARG A 32 12.70 13.13 -9.98
N GLU A 33 14.02 13.03 -10.08
CA GLU A 33 14.78 13.51 -11.25
C GLU A 33 14.38 12.74 -12.51
N TRP A 34 14.26 11.41 -12.42
CA TRP A 34 13.79 10.56 -13.52
C TRP A 34 12.40 10.97 -14.00
N ARG A 35 11.44 11.13 -13.09
CA ARG A 35 10.06 11.53 -13.44
C ARG A 35 9.96 12.95 -13.99
N ALA A 36 10.87 13.84 -13.61
CA ALA A 36 10.92 15.18 -14.19
C ALA A 36 11.44 15.14 -15.63
N ALA A 37 12.40 14.27 -15.93
CA ALA A 37 12.94 14.08 -17.26
C ALA A 37 12.03 13.23 -18.18
N HIS A 38 11.27 12.29 -17.60
CA HIS A 38 10.40 11.35 -18.31
C HIS A 38 8.98 11.45 -17.74
N PRO A 39 8.29 12.60 -17.89
CA PRO A 39 7.01 12.82 -17.23
C PRO A 39 5.92 11.89 -17.78
N ALA A 40 5.98 11.51 -19.06
CA ALA A 40 5.00 10.65 -19.71
C ALA A 40 5.53 10.08 -21.04
N ASP A 41 6.74 9.51 -21.02
CA ASP A 41 7.35 8.89 -22.20
C ASP A 41 6.63 7.59 -22.58
N SER A 42 6.23 6.84 -21.55
CA SER A 42 5.43 5.63 -21.64
C SER A 42 4.47 5.54 -20.45
N TRP A 43 3.50 4.64 -20.54
CA TRP A 43 2.63 4.28 -19.42
C TRP A 43 3.43 3.72 -18.23
N THR A 44 4.64 3.18 -18.45
CA THR A 44 5.51 2.67 -17.39
C THR A 44 6.05 3.75 -16.46
N ASP A 45 6.14 5.00 -16.94
CA ASP A 45 6.64 6.13 -16.14
C ASP A 45 5.61 6.62 -15.11
N ARG A 46 4.36 6.19 -15.28
CA ARG A 46 3.25 6.54 -14.40
C ARG A 46 3.19 5.62 -13.17
N PRO A 47 2.90 6.16 -11.98
CA PRO A 47 2.72 5.37 -10.75
C PRO A 47 1.69 4.24 -10.90
N LEU A 48 1.84 3.16 -10.13
CA LEU A 48 0.94 2.00 -10.14
C LEU A 48 -0.53 2.39 -9.95
N GLY A 49 -0.82 3.34 -9.06
CA GLY A 49 -2.18 3.79 -8.79
C GLY A 49 -2.82 4.51 -9.98
N GLU A 50 -2.05 5.28 -10.76
CA GLU A 50 -2.56 5.89 -11.99
C GLU A 50 -2.80 4.86 -13.09
N ARG A 51 -2.12 3.72 -13.01
CA ARG A 51 -2.29 2.57 -13.91
C ARG A 51 -3.31 1.56 -13.39
N CYS A 52 -3.90 1.82 -12.22
CA CYS A 52 -4.87 0.96 -11.55
C CYS A 52 -4.35 -0.46 -11.22
N LEU A 53 -3.04 -0.63 -11.03
CA LEU A 53 -2.43 -1.95 -10.84
C LEU A 53 -2.37 -2.40 -9.39
N SER A 54 -2.03 -1.48 -8.49
CA SER A 54 -1.92 -1.75 -7.06
C SER A 54 -1.88 -0.43 -6.30
N PHE A 55 -2.50 -0.42 -5.13
CA PHE A 55 -2.46 0.70 -4.18
C PHE A 55 -1.71 0.35 -2.90
N GLY A 56 -1.02 -0.80 -2.91
CA GLY A 56 -0.23 -1.33 -1.80
C GLY A 56 -1.06 -2.05 -0.74
N ALA A 57 -0.39 -2.93 0.02
CA ALA A 57 -1.00 -3.66 1.13
C ALA A 57 -0.08 -3.67 2.36
N PRO A 58 -0.60 -3.44 3.59
CA PRO A 58 -1.94 -2.92 3.88
C PRO A 58 -2.09 -1.45 3.46
N ARG A 59 -3.25 -1.09 2.89
CA ARG A 59 -3.59 0.30 2.55
C ARG A 59 -4.34 0.95 3.70
N LEU A 60 -3.70 1.92 4.35
CA LEU A 60 -4.14 2.46 5.64
C LEU A 60 -4.43 3.97 5.66
N GLY A 61 -4.51 4.61 4.50
CA GLY A 61 -4.94 6.02 4.42
C GLY A 61 -6.45 6.13 4.54
N SER A 62 -6.93 7.10 5.32
CA SER A 62 -8.35 7.39 5.52
C SER A 62 -8.94 8.25 4.40
N GLY A 63 -10.27 8.27 4.30
CA GLY A 63 -11.01 9.16 3.42
C GLY A 63 -11.55 8.41 2.19
N TYR A 64 -11.14 8.86 1.00
CA TYR A 64 -11.63 8.31 -0.26
C TYR A 64 -11.34 6.80 -0.37
N ASN A 65 -12.39 6.01 -0.52
CA ASN A 65 -12.37 4.57 -0.74
C ASN A 65 -11.58 3.76 0.30
N SER A 66 -11.71 4.15 1.58
CA SER A 66 -10.92 3.57 2.67
C SER A 66 -11.60 2.45 3.46
N TYR A 67 -12.79 1.96 3.06
CA TYR A 67 -13.46 0.88 3.79
C TYR A 67 -12.77 -0.48 3.61
N TRP A 68 -12.77 -1.26 4.70
CA TRP A 68 -12.40 -2.68 4.70
C TRP A 68 -13.63 -3.53 4.95
N GLN A 69 -13.81 -4.56 4.15
CA GLN A 69 -14.71 -5.66 4.45
C GLN A 69 -13.88 -6.88 4.82
N ILE A 70 -14.13 -7.41 6.01
CA ILE A 70 -13.44 -8.60 6.52
C ILE A 70 -14.42 -9.76 6.44
N VAL A 71 -14.09 -10.77 5.64
CA VAL A 71 -14.89 -11.98 5.48
C VAL A 71 -14.09 -13.16 6.01
N GLN A 72 -14.65 -13.91 6.94
CA GLN A 72 -13.98 -15.05 7.56
C GLN A 72 -14.72 -16.35 7.24
N SER A 73 -13.95 -17.35 6.84
CA SER A 73 -14.33 -18.76 6.81
C SER A 73 -13.61 -19.52 7.91
N LYS A 74 -13.83 -20.83 7.99
CA LYS A 74 -13.09 -21.70 8.93
C LYS A 74 -11.57 -21.69 8.69
N GLU A 75 -11.14 -21.51 7.44
CA GLU A 75 -9.73 -21.73 7.05
C GLU A 75 -9.04 -20.48 6.50
N THR A 76 -9.79 -19.42 6.23
CA THR A 76 -9.26 -18.22 5.56
C THR A 76 -10.01 -16.98 6.02
N VAL A 77 -9.27 -15.91 6.21
CA VAL A 77 -9.78 -14.54 6.33
C VAL A 77 -9.47 -13.81 5.02
N VAL A 78 -10.41 -13.03 4.52
CA VAL A 78 -10.20 -12.13 3.39
C VAL A 78 -10.41 -10.70 3.89
N ILE A 79 -9.41 -9.85 3.67
CA ILE A 79 -9.57 -8.40 3.82
C ILE A 79 -9.74 -7.84 2.42
N TYR A 80 -10.95 -7.36 2.13
CA TYR A 80 -11.31 -6.69 0.89
C TYR A 80 -11.22 -5.18 1.08
N GLN A 81 -10.29 -4.56 0.38
CA GLN A 81 -10.12 -3.10 0.37
C GLN A 81 -11.03 -2.48 -0.69
N GLU A 82 -11.80 -1.46 -0.32
CA GLU A 82 -12.66 -0.74 -1.26
C GLU A 82 -11.88 -0.09 -2.43
N MET A 83 -10.78 0.62 -2.14
CA MET A 83 -9.88 1.11 -3.18
C MET A 83 -9.24 -0.06 -3.93
N ALA A 84 -9.42 -0.07 -5.25
CA ALA A 84 -8.89 -1.08 -6.19
C ALA A 84 -9.37 -2.52 -6.01
N HIS A 85 -10.30 -2.77 -5.08
CA HIS A 85 -10.85 -4.10 -4.83
C HIS A 85 -9.79 -5.16 -4.51
N ASP A 86 -8.69 -4.73 -3.93
CA ASP A 86 -7.61 -5.62 -3.53
C ASP A 86 -8.15 -6.60 -2.47
N ALA A 87 -8.19 -7.88 -2.83
CA ALA A 87 -8.61 -8.97 -1.96
C ALA A 87 -7.39 -9.66 -1.37
N ARG A 88 -7.06 -9.34 -0.12
CA ARG A 88 -5.98 -10.00 0.60
C ARG A 88 -6.48 -11.32 1.19
N ILE A 89 -6.04 -12.43 0.61
CA ILE A 89 -6.37 -13.78 1.08
C ILE A 89 -5.36 -14.18 2.16
N ILE A 90 -5.86 -14.43 3.37
CA ILE A 90 -5.05 -14.74 4.55
C ILE A 90 -5.47 -16.14 5.05
N PRO A 91 -4.76 -17.20 4.66
CA PRO A 91 -4.94 -18.52 5.27
C PRO A 91 -4.70 -18.44 6.78
N ILE A 92 -5.64 -18.99 7.56
CA ILE A 92 -5.58 -19.08 9.04
C ILE A 92 -5.44 -20.54 9.52
N VAL A 93 -4.88 -21.37 8.65
CA VAL A 93 -4.53 -22.77 8.89
C VAL A 93 -3.02 -22.92 8.78
N GLU A 94 -2.48 -24.01 9.31
CA GLU A 94 -1.07 -24.33 9.16
C GLU A 94 -0.73 -24.50 7.67
N LYS A 95 -0.13 -23.46 7.09
CA LYS A 95 0.25 -23.41 5.69
C LYS A 95 1.54 -22.61 5.59
N PRO A 96 2.63 -23.18 5.05
CA PRO A 96 3.87 -22.43 4.89
C PRO A 96 3.66 -21.23 3.97
N HIS A 97 4.50 -20.22 4.14
CA HIS A 97 4.62 -19.16 3.14
C HIS A 97 5.02 -19.73 1.77
N ALA A 98 4.67 -18.99 0.72
CA ALA A 98 5.16 -19.28 -0.62
C ALA A 98 6.70 -19.24 -0.62
N PRO A 99 7.37 -20.02 -1.49
CA PRO A 99 8.83 -19.97 -1.61
C PRO A 99 9.32 -18.53 -1.78
N ALA A 100 10.44 -18.16 -1.16
CA ALA A 100 10.95 -16.78 -1.14
C ALA A 100 11.18 -16.15 -2.54
N ALA A 101 11.34 -16.98 -3.58
CA ALA A 101 11.45 -16.54 -4.98
C ALA A 101 10.11 -16.06 -5.59
N VAL A 102 8.97 -16.46 -5.01
CA VAL A 102 7.66 -15.99 -5.40
C VAL A 102 7.41 -14.66 -4.72
N LYS A 103 7.43 -13.58 -5.49
CA LYS A 103 7.21 -12.21 -5.00
C LYS A 103 5.87 -11.68 -5.50
N LEU A 104 5.06 -11.12 -4.59
CA LEU A 104 3.69 -10.67 -4.85
C LEU A 104 3.56 -9.17 -4.56
N TRP A 105 2.70 -8.45 -5.30
CA TRP A 105 2.49 -7.01 -5.08
C TRP A 105 1.91 -6.67 -3.70
N HIS A 106 1.11 -7.58 -3.12
CA HIS A 106 0.53 -7.41 -1.79
C HIS A 106 1.20 -8.29 -0.73
N GLY A 107 2.30 -8.95 -1.09
CA GLY A 107 2.96 -9.96 -0.27
C GLY A 107 2.15 -11.26 -0.14
N ASP A 108 2.72 -12.21 0.59
CA ASP A 108 2.09 -13.48 0.94
C ASP A 108 1.74 -13.46 2.44
N SER A 109 0.46 -13.46 2.77
CA SER A 109 -0.02 -13.36 4.15
C SER A 109 -0.31 -14.73 4.76
N ARG A 110 -0.01 -14.91 6.05
CA ARG A 110 -0.42 -16.05 6.90
C ARG A 110 -0.92 -15.54 8.23
N GLY A 111 -2.01 -16.12 8.72
CA GLY A 111 -2.64 -15.69 9.96
C GLY A 111 -2.81 -16.80 10.99
N TRP A 112 -2.90 -16.39 12.25
CA TRP A 112 -3.23 -17.26 13.39
C TRP A 112 -3.93 -16.46 14.49
N TRP A 113 -4.57 -17.16 15.40
CA TRP A 113 -5.26 -16.54 16.54
C TRP A 113 -4.39 -16.58 17.80
N GLU A 114 -4.26 -15.44 18.46
CA GLU A 114 -3.71 -15.30 19.81
C GLU A 114 -4.82 -14.78 20.73
N GLY A 115 -5.54 -15.71 21.37
CA GLY A 115 -6.79 -15.38 22.06
C GLY A 115 -7.80 -14.77 21.08
N ASP A 116 -8.28 -13.57 21.38
CA ASP A 116 -9.26 -12.84 20.56
C ASP A 116 -8.62 -11.94 19.47
N THR A 117 -7.32 -12.09 19.24
CA THR A 117 -6.57 -11.29 18.25
C THR A 117 -6.16 -12.14 17.06
N LEU A 118 -6.56 -11.73 15.86
CA LEU A 118 -6.03 -12.27 14.62
C LEU A 118 -4.68 -11.61 14.34
N VAL A 119 -3.62 -12.41 14.35
CA VAL A 119 -2.28 -12.00 13.94
C VAL A 119 -2.05 -12.41 12.50
N ILE A 120 -1.45 -11.52 11.70
CA ILE A 120 -1.15 -11.75 10.29
C ILE A 120 0.30 -11.38 10.03
N GLU A 121 1.11 -12.34 9.63
CA GLU A 121 2.44 -12.08 9.07
C GLU A 121 2.34 -11.99 7.54
N THR A 122 2.98 -10.99 6.95
CA THR A 122 3.07 -10.85 5.50
C THR A 122 4.51 -10.59 5.08
N THR A 123 5.00 -11.43 4.17
CA THR A 123 6.34 -11.43 3.61
C THR A 123 6.27 -11.43 2.07
N ASN A 124 7.38 -11.70 1.38
CA ASN A 124 7.42 -11.93 -0.07
C ASN A 124 6.84 -10.79 -0.92
N TYR A 125 7.03 -9.54 -0.51
CA TYR A 125 6.69 -8.40 -1.35
C TYR A 125 7.56 -8.38 -2.60
N SER A 126 7.00 -7.93 -3.73
CA SER A 126 7.79 -7.61 -4.92
C SER A 126 8.48 -6.25 -4.75
N ASP A 127 9.69 -6.09 -5.28
CA ASP A 127 10.31 -4.77 -5.41
C ASP A 127 9.48 -3.80 -6.25
N ALA A 128 8.62 -4.32 -7.13
CA ALA A 128 7.68 -3.51 -7.89
C ALA A 128 6.50 -2.98 -7.04
N SER A 129 6.34 -3.40 -5.77
CA SER A 129 5.19 -3.02 -4.93
C SER A 129 5.31 -1.60 -4.34
N SER A 130 6.50 -1.02 -4.35
CA SER A 130 6.80 0.28 -3.78
C SER A 130 7.95 0.93 -4.54
N THR A 131 8.14 2.23 -4.34
CA THR A 131 9.33 2.96 -4.83
C THR A 131 10.49 2.92 -3.84
N SER A 132 10.33 2.24 -2.70
CA SER A 132 11.39 2.03 -1.72
C SER A 132 12.39 0.99 -2.24
N PRO A 133 13.70 1.17 -2.03
CA PRO A 133 14.68 0.13 -2.32
C PRO A 133 14.45 -1.10 -1.44
N ALA A 134 14.85 -2.29 -1.88
CA ALA A 134 14.78 -3.54 -1.10
C ALA A 134 13.42 -3.80 -0.46
N THR A 135 12.34 -3.52 -1.19
CA THR A 135 10.97 -3.73 -0.70
C THR A 135 10.72 -5.22 -0.47
N ASP A 136 11.42 -6.09 -1.20
CA ASP A 136 11.32 -7.53 -1.06
C ASP A 136 11.83 -8.10 0.28
N MET A 137 12.57 -7.31 1.06
CA MET A 137 13.01 -7.59 2.43
C MET A 137 11.99 -7.17 3.49
N LYS A 138 10.90 -6.51 3.09
CA LYS A 138 9.89 -6.01 4.01
C LYS A 138 9.09 -7.16 4.63
N THR A 139 8.86 -7.06 5.93
CA THR A 139 7.91 -7.90 6.66
C THR A 139 6.94 -7.03 7.44
N ASN A 140 5.66 -7.37 7.36
CA ASN A 140 4.61 -6.74 8.16
C ASN A 140 4.00 -7.77 9.10
N VAL A 141 3.81 -7.38 10.36
CA VAL A 141 3.00 -8.12 11.32
C VAL A 141 1.81 -7.24 11.69
N GLU A 142 0.61 -7.72 11.39
CA GLU A 142 -0.65 -7.05 11.69
C GLU A 142 -1.37 -7.77 12.83
N ARG A 143 -2.04 -7.01 13.70
CA ARG A 143 -2.87 -7.54 14.79
C ARG A 143 -4.24 -6.87 14.72
N LEU A 144 -5.28 -7.68 14.58
CA LEU A 144 -6.67 -7.24 14.51
C LEU A 144 -7.41 -7.77 15.74
N THR A 145 -7.87 -6.87 16.59
CA THR A 145 -8.60 -7.19 17.82
C THR A 145 -9.92 -6.46 17.84
N ARG A 146 -11.04 -7.19 17.91
CA ARG A 146 -12.36 -6.56 18.09
C ARG A 146 -12.49 -6.10 19.53
N ILE A 147 -12.58 -4.79 19.74
CA ILE A 147 -12.56 -4.16 21.08
C ILE A 147 -13.94 -3.71 21.54
N SER A 148 -14.93 -3.66 20.64
CA SER A 148 -16.34 -3.50 20.95
C SER A 148 -17.20 -4.02 19.79
N ASP A 149 -18.53 -3.94 19.94
CA ASP A 149 -19.44 -4.28 18.84
C ASP A 149 -19.25 -3.41 17.60
N THR A 150 -18.71 -2.20 17.77
CA THR A 150 -18.58 -1.18 16.72
C THR A 150 -17.15 -0.71 16.46
N ALA A 151 -16.14 -1.32 17.08
CA ALA A 151 -14.76 -0.90 16.91
C ALA A 151 -13.78 -2.09 16.82
N LEU A 152 -12.85 -1.99 15.88
CA LEU A 152 -11.74 -2.91 15.68
C LEU A 152 -10.44 -2.15 15.90
N GLN A 153 -9.60 -2.61 16.83
CA GLN A 153 -8.23 -2.13 16.95
C GLN A 153 -7.36 -2.87 15.94
N TYR A 154 -6.66 -2.11 15.12
CA TYR A 154 -5.69 -2.60 14.16
C TYR A 154 -4.30 -2.06 14.53
N GLN A 155 -3.34 -2.96 14.69
CA GLN A 155 -1.93 -2.62 14.85
C GLN A 155 -1.13 -3.20 13.69
N LEU A 156 -0.20 -2.42 13.16
CA LEU A 156 0.77 -2.84 12.16
C LEU A 156 2.17 -2.57 12.71
N THR A 157 2.97 -3.60 12.86
CA THR A 157 4.42 -3.48 12.99
C THR A 157 5.06 -3.75 11.62
N SER A 158 5.69 -2.74 11.05
CA SER A 158 6.36 -2.83 9.75
C SER A 158 7.87 -2.83 9.94
N ASN A 159 8.53 -3.89 9.49
CA ASN A 159 9.98 -3.96 9.32
C ASN A 159 10.29 -3.77 7.83
N ASP A 160 10.69 -2.56 7.44
CA ASP A 160 11.04 -2.20 6.07
C ASP A 160 12.46 -1.60 6.06
N PRO A 161 13.50 -2.45 6.07
CA PRO A 161 14.89 -1.98 6.20
C PRO A 161 15.38 -1.23 4.97
N GLY A 162 14.69 -1.38 3.84
CA GLY A 162 14.92 -0.60 2.64
C GLY A 162 14.50 0.85 2.83
N GLN A 163 13.37 1.10 3.51
CA GLN A 163 12.81 2.43 3.67
C GLN A 163 13.23 3.15 4.97
N PHE A 164 13.26 2.45 6.11
CA PHE A 164 13.43 3.04 7.44
C PHE A 164 14.61 2.41 8.21
N SER A 165 15.23 3.18 9.10
CA SER A 165 16.39 2.74 9.88
C SER A 165 16.04 1.76 11.01
N ALA A 166 14.75 1.60 11.34
CA ALA A 166 14.24 0.69 12.35
C ALA A 166 12.77 0.33 12.00
N PRO A 167 12.24 -0.77 12.57
CA PRO A 167 10.81 -1.05 12.52
C PRO A 167 9.98 0.06 13.18
N TYR A 168 8.70 0.13 12.85
CA TYR A 168 7.74 1.01 13.52
C TYR A 168 6.42 0.28 13.73
N THR A 169 5.67 0.71 14.74
CA THR A 169 4.30 0.26 14.99
C THR A 169 3.31 1.40 14.82
N ARG A 170 2.29 1.16 14.00
CA ARG A 170 1.14 2.04 13.78
C ARG A 170 -0.12 1.40 14.35
N GLU A 171 -0.96 2.17 15.03
CA GLU A 171 -2.24 1.73 15.56
C GLU A 171 -3.38 2.61 15.03
N ILE A 172 -4.47 1.96 14.64
CA ILE A 172 -5.67 2.58 14.10
C ILE A 172 -6.88 1.91 14.75
N ILE A 173 -7.89 2.71 15.08
CA ILE A 173 -9.21 2.18 15.43
C ILE A 173 -10.08 2.33 14.20
N PHE A 174 -10.57 1.21 13.68
CA PHE A 174 -11.58 1.17 12.64
C PHE A 174 -12.96 1.19 13.29
N ASP A 175 -13.79 2.14 12.87
CA ASP A 175 -15.19 2.19 13.25
C ASP A 175 -16.01 1.29 12.30
N PHE A 176 -16.93 0.52 12.86
CA PHE A 176 -17.86 -0.29 12.10
C PHE A 176 -18.85 0.59 11.34
N THR A 177 -19.11 0.25 10.08
CA THR A 177 -20.25 0.76 9.33
C THR A 177 -21.05 -0.41 8.72
N PRO A 178 -22.40 -0.33 8.70
CA PRO A 178 -23.22 -1.25 7.93
C PRO A 178 -23.26 -0.93 6.43
N ASP A 179 -22.61 0.14 5.99
CA ASP A 179 -22.58 0.55 4.59
C ASP A 179 -21.90 -0.50 3.70
N LYS A 180 -22.30 -0.52 2.43
CA LYS A 180 -21.74 -1.44 1.45
C LYS A 180 -20.48 -0.84 0.83
N ILE A 181 -19.51 -1.70 0.57
CA ILE A 181 -18.41 -1.38 -0.34
C ILE A 181 -18.94 -1.41 -1.77
N TYR A 182 -18.66 -0.35 -2.52
CA TYR A 182 -19.06 -0.21 -3.92
C TYR A 182 -17.89 -0.47 -4.87
N GLU A 183 -18.22 -0.55 -6.16
CA GLU A 183 -17.23 -0.70 -7.21
C GLU A 183 -16.30 0.53 -7.31
N TYR A 184 -14.99 0.32 -7.16
CA TYR A 184 -13.90 1.16 -7.60
C TYR A 184 -13.44 0.76 -9.01
N ALA A 185 -14.18 1.24 -10.01
CA ALA A 185 -13.94 0.99 -11.43
C ALA A 185 -12.76 1.84 -11.96
N CYS A 186 -11.55 1.61 -11.42
CA CYS A 186 -10.38 2.41 -11.76
C CYS A 186 -9.97 2.23 -13.22
N HIS A 187 -10.05 1.00 -13.74
CA HIS A 187 -9.67 0.69 -15.11
C HIS A 187 -10.72 1.20 -16.11
N GLU A 188 -12.00 1.10 -15.77
CA GLU A 188 -13.13 1.47 -16.60
C GLU A 188 -13.30 3.00 -16.63
N GLY A 189 -12.69 3.63 -17.63
CA GLY A 189 -12.73 5.09 -17.76
C GLY A 189 -11.55 5.79 -17.12
N ASN A 190 -10.38 5.15 -17.07
CA ASN A 190 -9.12 5.82 -16.77
C ASN A 190 -8.69 6.79 -17.91
N TYR A 191 -9.49 7.82 -18.15
CA TYR A 191 -9.18 8.90 -19.09
C TYR A 191 -7.92 9.65 -18.67
N GLY A 192 -7.57 9.63 -17.38
CA GLY A 192 -6.34 10.23 -16.86
C GLY A 192 -5.11 9.71 -17.59
N MET A 193 -4.94 8.39 -17.69
CA MET A 193 -3.80 7.79 -18.39
C MET A 193 -3.73 8.23 -19.86
N TYR A 194 -4.85 8.15 -20.58
CA TYR A 194 -4.90 8.56 -21.99
C TYR A 194 -4.60 10.05 -22.16
N ASN A 195 -5.19 10.91 -21.32
CA ASN A 195 -5.04 12.36 -21.38
C ASN A 195 -3.62 12.80 -21.02
N ILE A 196 -2.98 12.16 -20.04
CA ILE A 196 -1.59 12.44 -19.66
C ILE A 196 -0.67 12.12 -20.84
N LEU A 197 -0.78 10.92 -21.41
CA LEU A 197 0.08 10.49 -22.51
C LEU A 197 -0.15 11.33 -23.77
N SER A 198 -1.40 11.54 -24.16
CA SER A 198 -1.75 12.34 -25.34
C SER A 198 -1.39 13.81 -25.18
N GLY A 199 -1.55 14.36 -23.97
CA GLY A 199 -1.12 15.71 -23.61
C GLY A 199 0.39 15.88 -23.77
N HIS A 200 1.19 14.95 -23.23
CA HIS A 200 2.64 15.00 -23.38
C HIS A 200 3.09 14.91 -24.84
N ARG A 201 2.47 14.04 -25.65
CA ARG A 201 2.74 14.00 -27.10
C ARG A 201 2.42 15.33 -27.79
N ALA A 202 1.44 16.09 -27.31
CA ALA A 202 1.13 17.42 -27.84
C ALA A 202 2.20 18.45 -27.46
N GLU A 203 2.68 18.42 -26.21
CA GLU A 203 3.78 19.28 -25.73
C GLU A 203 5.06 19.06 -26.55
N GLU A 204 5.44 17.80 -26.80
CA GLU A 204 6.60 17.46 -27.64
C GLU A 204 6.49 18.03 -29.05
N ARG A 205 5.30 17.91 -29.68
CA ARG A 205 5.06 18.47 -31.02
C ARG A 205 5.20 19.99 -31.03
N MET A 206 4.68 20.65 -30.00
CA MET A 206 4.80 22.12 -29.86
C MET A 206 6.27 22.53 -29.66
N ALA A 207 7.03 21.79 -28.87
CA ALA A 207 8.44 22.05 -28.64
C ALA A 207 9.28 21.90 -29.93
N ALA A 208 9.06 20.82 -30.70
CA ALA A 208 9.74 20.60 -31.98
C ALA A 208 9.44 21.72 -33.00
N GLN A 209 8.18 22.14 -33.11
CA GLN A 209 7.78 23.24 -34.01
C GLN A 209 8.38 24.59 -33.64
N ASN A 210 8.65 24.82 -32.35
CA ASN A 210 9.30 26.06 -31.90
C ASN A 210 10.81 26.01 -32.15
N GLN A 211 11.45 24.84 -32.04
CA GLN A 211 12.86 24.66 -32.38
C GLN A 211 13.14 24.87 -33.87
N ASP A 212 12.22 24.48 -34.76
CA ASP A 212 12.36 24.68 -36.20
C ASP A 212 12.19 26.15 -36.65
N LYS A 213 11.77 27.04 -35.75
CA LYS A 213 11.53 28.47 -36.06
C LYS A 213 12.65 29.41 -35.63
N ASP A 214 13.59 28.94 -34.81
CA ASP A 214 14.77 29.68 -34.33
C ASP A 214 16.04 29.27 -35.10
#